data_AF-A0A451AKG0-F1
#
_entry.id   AF-A0A451AKG0-F1
#
_cell.length_a   1.000
_cell.length_b   1.000
_cell.length_c   1.000
_cell.angle_alpha   90.00
_cell.angle_beta   90.00
_cell.angle_gamma   90.00
#
_symmetry.space_group_name_H-M   'P 1'
#
loop_
_entity.id
_entity.type
_entity.pdbx_description
1 polymer ?
#
loop_
_entity_poly.entity_id
_entity_poly.type
_entity_poly.pdbx_seq_one_letter_code
_entity_poly.pdbx_strand_id
1 'polypeptide(L)'
;RKKSGGARRVPANKLTEEEKAQIIEVCNRVEYQSSAPSQIVPKLADEGVYIASESSFYRVLHEKNQLHRRGRARTPRTVMKPKGYKAEAPNQVWSWDITYLASAVRGSFYYLYMVEDIYSRKIVCWEVHEEHNALRGNCCHHQGLG
;
A
#
# COMPACT_ATOMS: atom_id res chain seq x y z
N ARG A 1 -1.70 -36.29 -34.38
CA ARG A 1 -2.72 -35.73 -35.32
C ARG A 1 -2.66 -34.19 -35.24
N LYS A 2 -1.88 -33.54 -36.12
CA LYS A 2 -1.74 -32.06 -36.20
C LYS A 2 -3.07 -31.47 -36.73
N LYS A 3 -3.71 -30.57 -35.99
CA LYS A 3 -4.85 -29.79 -36.51
C LYS A 3 -4.29 -28.63 -37.35
N SER A 4 -4.66 -28.63 -38.63
CA SER A 4 -4.40 -27.62 -39.64
C SER A 4 -4.98 -26.26 -39.25
N GLY A 5 -4.21 -25.19 -39.51
CA GLY A 5 -4.51 -23.82 -39.12
C GLY A 5 -5.83 -23.30 -39.68
N GLY A 6 -6.70 -22.83 -38.79
CA GLY A 6 -7.82 -21.98 -39.16
C GLY A 6 -7.31 -20.59 -39.51
N ALA A 7 -7.72 -20.07 -40.67
CA ALA A 7 -7.49 -18.68 -41.06
C ALA A 7 -7.86 -17.74 -39.90
N ARG A 8 -6.96 -16.82 -39.57
CA ARG A 8 -7.05 -15.91 -38.43
C ARG A 8 -8.27 -14.99 -38.63
N ARG A 9 -9.45 -15.41 -38.15
CA ARG A 9 -10.66 -14.58 -38.13
C ARG A 9 -10.33 -13.35 -37.29
N VAL A 10 -10.17 -12.21 -37.94
CA VAL A 10 -10.05 -10.94 -37.26
C VAL A 10 -11.41 -10.65 -36.64
N PRO A 11 -11.51 -10.49 -35.30
CA PRO A 11 -12.79 -10.19 -34.67
C PRO A 11 -13.32 -8.87 -35.22
N ALA A 12 -14.64 -8.80 -35.48
CA ALA A 12 -15.28 -7.61 -36.04
C ALA A 12 -15.08 -6.36 -35.17
N ASN A 13 -14.87 -6.55 -33.86
CA ASN A 13 -14.64 -5.47 -32.89
C ASN A 13 -13.15 -5.15 -32.71
N LYS A 14 -12.30 -5.48 -33.69
CA LYS A 14 -10.89 -5.14 -33.64
C LYS A 14 -10.75 -3.66 -33.95
N LEU A 15 -10.17 -2.92 -33.00
CA LEU A 15 -9.82 -1.52 -33.22
C LEU A 15 -8.95 -1.37 -34.47
N THR A 16 -9.29 -0.40 -35.31
CA THR A 16 -8.46 0.01 -36.44
C THR A 16 -7.19 0.68 -35.93
N GLU A 17 -6.17 0.81 -36.78
CA GLU A 17 -4.94 1.47 -36.37
C GLU A 17 -5.15 2.98 -36.15
N GLU A 18 -6.13 3.57 -36.82
CA GLU A 18 -6.57 4.95 -36.62
C GLU A 18 -7.19 5.15 -35.23
N GLU A 19 -8.10 4.26 -34.81
CA GLU A 19 -8.71 4.32 -33.47
C GLU A 19 -7.66 4.14 -32.36
N LYS A 20 -6.69 3.24 -32.56
CA LYS A 20 -5.56 3.10 -31.63
C LYS A 20 -4.70 4.36 -31.56
N ALA A 21 -4.43 4.99 -32.70
CA ALA A 21 -3.67 6.24 -32.74
C ALA A 21 -4.41 7.35 -31.99
N GLN A 22 -5.73 7.44 -32.16
CA GLN A 22 -6.58 8.40 -31.45
C GLN A 22 -6.56 8.16 -29.93
N ILE A 23 -6.62 6.90 -29.47
CA ILE A 23 -6.47 6.56 -28.04
C ILE A 23 -5.15 7.07 -27.48
N ILE A 24 -4.03 6.82 -28.19
CA ILE A 24 -2.70 7.24 -27.77
C ILE A 24 -2.60 8.77 -27.72
N GLU A 25 -3.13 9.47 -28.73
CA GLU A 25 -3.14 10.92 -28.77
C GLU A 25 -3.87 11.49 -27.55
N VAL A 26 -5.10 11.03 -27.29
CA VAL A 26 -5.92 11.49 -26.18
C VAL A 26 -5.23 11.25 -24.84
N CYS A 27 -4.67 10.05 -24.62
CA CYS A 27 -3.95 9.75 -23.37
C CYS A 27 -2.66 10.57 -23.16
N ASN A 28 -2.13 11.20 -24.21
CA ASN A 28 -0.94 12.05 -24.14
C ASN A 28 -1.26 13.56 -24.16
N ARG A 29 -2.54 13.96 -24.26
CA ARG A 29 -2.93 15.36 -24.08
C ARG A 29 -2.64 15.82 -22.65
N VAL A 30 -2.33 17.11 -22.49
CA VAL A 30 -1.93 17.71 -21.20
C VAL A 30 -3.00 17.48 -20.12
N GLU A 31 -4.27 17.58 -20.48
CA GLU A 31 -5.42 17.36 -19.58
C GLU A 31 -5.51 15.93 -19.01
N TYR A 32 -5.03 14.95 -19.79
CA TYR A 32 -5.14 13.52 -19.47
C TYR A 32 -3.79 12.88 -19.12
N GLN A 33 -2.68 13.62 -19.22
CA GLN A 33 -1.31 13.12 -19.07
C GLN A 33 -1.08 12.37 -17.75
N SER A 34 -1.75 12.78 -16.67
CA SER A 34 -1.65 12.15 -15.34
C SER A 34 -2.88 11.32 -14.95
N SER A 35 -3.86 11.17 -15.84
CA SER A 35 -5.09 10.43 -15.58
C SER A 35 -4.97 8.97 -16.04
N ALA A 36 -5.59 8.05 -15.29
CA ALA A 36 -5.70 6.65 -15.72
C ALA A 36 -6.85 6.47 -16.74
N PRO A 37 -6.86 5.41 -17.57
CA PRO A 37 -7.97 5.12 -18.48
C PRO A 37 -9.35 5.12 -17.82
N SER A 38 -9.44 4.62 -16.58
CA SER A 38 -10.66 4.66 -15.75
C SER A 38 -11.20 6.06 -15.46
N GLN A 39 -10.35 7.09 -15.58
CA GLN A 39 -10.71 8.50 -15.42
C GLN A 39 -10.89 9.21 -16.77
N ILE A 40 -10.14 8.80 -17.79
CA ILE A 40 -10.19 9.41 -19.13
C ILE A 40 -11.51 9.03 -19.82
N VAL A 41 -11.88 7.74 -19.82
CA VAL A 41 -13.05 7.26 -20.57
C VAL A 41 -14.37 7.90 -20.09
N PRO A 42 -14.66 8.02 -18.78
CA PRO A 42 -15.85 8.74 -18.33
C PRO A 42 -15.86 10.21 -18.72
N LYS A 43 -14.72 10.92 -18.63
CA LYS A 43 -14.63 12.34 -19.03
C LYS A 43 -14.93 12.54 -20.51
N LEU A 44 -14.39 11.67 -21.37
CA LEU A 44 -14.72 11.68 -22.80
C LEU A 44 -16.22 11.42 -23.02
N ALA A 45 -16.81 10.50 -22.26
CA ALA A 45 -18.24 10.21 -22.35
C ALA A 45 -19.10 11.41 -21.91
N ASP A 46 -18.68 12.15 -20.88
CA ASP A 46 -19.33 13.40 -20.44
C ASP A 46 -19.25 14.48 -21.55
N GLU A 47 -18.18 14.49 -22.35
CA GLU A 47 -18.00 15.33 -23.54
C GLU A 47 -18.71 14.80 -24.80
N GLY A 48 -19.40 13.65 -24.69
CA GLY A 48 -20.10 13.00 -25.81
C GLY A 48 -19.18 12.28 -26.80
N VAL A 49 -17.91 12.07 -26.45
CA VAL A 49 -16.89 11.44 -27.30
C VAL A 49 -16.71 9.97 -26.88
N TYR A 50 -17.01 9.05 -27.79
CA TYR A 50 -16.74 7.63 -27.61
C TYR A 50 -15.71 7.13 -28.62
N ILE A 51 -14.57 6.63 -28.13
CA ILE A 51 -13.52 6.03 -28.97
C ILE A 51 -13.52 4.50 -28.80
N ALA A 52 -13.44 4.02 -27.56
CA ALA A 52 -13.45 2.60 -27.24
C ALA A 52 -13.76 2.38 -25.75
N SER A 53 -13.98 1.12 -25.35
CA SER A 53 -14.11 0.74 -23.94
C SER A 53 -12.82 0.93 -23.15
N GLU A 54 -12.93 1.09 -21.83
CA GLU A 54 -11.78 1.18 -20.91
C GLU A 54 -10.79 0.02 -21.06
N SER A 55 -11.29 -1.21 -21.20
CA SER A 55 -10.47 -2.40 -21.44
C SER A 55 -9.62 -2.30 -22.72
N SER A 56 -10.15 -1.65 -23.76
CA SER A 56 -9.44 -1.40 -25.00
C SER A 56 -8.36 -0.34 -24.84
N PHE A 57 -8.62 0.73 -24.07
CA PHE A 57 -7.59 1.72 -23.71
C PHE A 57 -6.40 1.07 -23.01
N TYR A 58 -6.67 0.24 -21.99
CA TYR A 58 -5.61 -0.50 -21.30
C TYR A 58 -4.81 -1.40 -22.25
N ARG A 59 -5.49 -2.12 -23.15
CA ARG A 59 -4.82 -2.99 -24.13
C ARG A 59 -3.89 -2.20 -25.06
N VAL A 60 -4.35 -1.06 -25.60
CA VAL A 60 -3.55 -0.21 -26.50
C VAL A 60 -2.36 0.41 -25.77
N LEU A 61 -2.58 0.95 -24.56
CA LEU A 61 -1.50 1.52 -23.75
C LEU A 61 -0.49 0.46 -23.31
N HIS A 62 -0.93 -0.78 -23.07
CA HIS A 62 -0.05 -1.91 -22.80
C HIS A 62 0.80 -2.28 -24.03
N GLU A 63 0.19 -2.37 -25.22
CA GLU A 63 0.90 -2.62 -26.50
C GLU A 63 1.99 -1.58 -26.78
N LYS A 64 1.77 -0.32 -26.36
CA LYS A 64 2.73 0.78 -26.52
C LYS A 64 3.65 0.99 -25.31
N ASN A 65 3.57 0.13 -24.29
CA ASN A 65 4.33 0.24 -23.05
C ASN A 65 4.16 1.63 -22.35
N GLN A 66 2.96 2.22 -22.43
CA GLN A 66 2.65 3.54 -21.86
C GLN A 66 1.91 3.48 -20.50
N LEU A 67 1.67 2.27 -19.98
CA LEU A 67 1.15 2.00 -18.63
C LEU A 67 2.25 2.06 -17.57
N HIS A 68 3.11 3.08 -17.63
CA HIS A 68 4.06 3.32 -16.56
C HIS A 68 3.36 4.03 -15.39
N ARG A 69 3.79 3.72 -14.16
CA ARG A 69 3.29 4.37 -12.95
C ARG A 69 3.57 5.88 -13.04
N ARG A 70 2.53 6.69 -13.22
CA ARG A 70 2.64 8.16 -13.38
C ARG A 70 2.60 8.94 -12.05
N GLY A 71 2.68 8.24 -10.90
CA GLY A 71 2.60 8.83 -9.56
C GLY A 71 3.97 8.97 -8.87
N ARG A 72 4.09 9.94 -7.94
CA ARG A 72 5.31 10.21 -7.15
C ARG A 72 5.69 9.11 -6.15
N ALA A 73 4.82 8.13 -5.96
CA ALA A 73 5.03 7.12 -4.95
C ALA A 73 6.18 6.18 -5.35
N ARG A 74 7.09 5.94 -4.40
CA ARG A 74 8.31 5.16 -4.64
C ARG A 74 7.98 3.75 -5.11
N THR A 75 8.82 3.22 -6.00
CA THR A 75 8.78 1.79 -6.38
C THR A 75 8.84 0.93 -5.11
N PRO A 76 8.07 -0.17 -5.01
CA PRO A 76 8.19 -1.09 -3.89
C PRO A 76 9.65 -1.49 -3.72
N ARG A 77 10.20 -1.21 -2.54
CA ARG A 77 11.56 -1.63 -2.19
C ARG A 77 11.47 -2.93 -1.42
N THR A 78 12.20 -3.94 -1.87
CA THR A 78 12.44 -5.14 -1.06
C THR A 78 13.31 -4.74 0.13
N VAL A 79 12.70 -4.65 1.31
CA VAL A 79 13.43 -4.38 2.57
C VAL A 79 13.68 -5.73 3.26
N MET A 80 14.93 -5.97 3.67
CA MET A 80 15.25 -7.15 4.48
C MET A 80 14.44 -7.11 5.78
N LYS A 81 13.83 -8.24 6.14
CA LYS A 81 13.13 -8.35 7.43
C LYS A 81 14.17 -8.22 8.56
N PRO A 82 13.85 -7.48 9.65
CA PRO A 82 14.73 -7.46 10.81
C PRO A 82 14.92 -8.88 11.37
N LYS A 83 16.08 -9.13 12.00
CA LYS A 83 16.30 -10.38 12.72
C LYS A 83 15.31 -10.47 13.89
N GLY A 84 14.50 -11.53 13.93
CA GLY A 84 13.62 -11.80 15.07
C GLY A 84 14.40 -12.39 16.24
N TYR A 85 13.96 -12.08 17.46
CA TYR A 85 14.44 -12.75 18.67
C TYR A 85 13.46 -13.87 19.04
N LYS A 86 13.99 -14.99 19.55
CA LYS A 86 13.22 -16.15 20.04
C LYS A 86 13.58 -16.37 21.50
N ALA A 87 12.57 -16.53 22.36
CA ALA A 87 12.73 -17.01 23.73
C ALA A 87 12.30 -18.48 23.82
N GLU A 88 12.98 -19.26 24.65
CA GLU A 88 12.72 -20.69 24.89
C GLU A 88 12.15 -20.95 26.29
N ALA A 89 12.26 -19.97 27.19
CA ALA A 89 11.68 -19.97 28.53
C ALA A 89 11.26 -18.54 28.94
N PRO A 90 10.43 -18.39 30.00
CA PRO A 90 10.10 -17.08 30.56
C PRO A 90 11.35 -16.34 31.06
N ASN A 91 11.29 -15.01 31.08
CA ASN A 91 12.33 -14.09 31.55
C ASN A 91 13.65 -14.11 30.75
N GLN A 92 13.62 -14.53 29.49
CA GLN A 92 14.79 -14.51 28.60
C GLN A 92 14.82 -13.29 27.68
N VAL A 93 13.67 -12.87 27.17
CA VAL A 93 13.55 -11.72 26.26
C VAL A 93 12.26 -10.98 26.58
N TRP A 94 12.38 -9.67 26.77
CA TRP A 94 11.24 -8.78 26.98
C TRP A 94 11.05 -7.87 25.78
N SER A 95 9.79 -7.61 25.46
CA SER A 95 9.38 -6.58 24.50
C SER A 95 8.73 -5.45 25.28
N TRP A 96 8.92 -4.21 24.83
CA TRP A 96 8.25 -3.06 25.42
C TRP A 96 7.61 -2.22 24.32
N ASP A 97 6.48 -1.60 24.66
CA ASP A 97 5.78 -0.66 23.80
C ASP A 97 5.24 0.53 24.61
N ILE A 98 4.91 1.60 23.88
CA ILE A 98 4.22 2.77 24.42
C ILE A 98 2.87 2.88 23.75
N THR A 99 1.81 2.74 24.53
CA THR A 99 0.43 2.84 24.06
C THR A 99 -0.19 4.16 24.52
N TYR A 100 -0.82 4.86 23.59
CA TYR A 100 -1.48 6.16 23.83
C TYR A 100 -2.92 5.89 24.23
N LEU A 101 -3.24 6.13 25.50
CA LEU A 101 -4.59 5.97 26.03
C LEU A 101 -5.35 7.30 25.91
N ALA A 102 -6.57 7.22 25.39
CA ALA A 102 -7.45 8.38 25.32
C ALA A 102 -7.78 8.89 26.73
N SER A 103 -7.70 10.20 26.92
CA SER A 103 -8.18 10.85 28.14
C SER A 103 -9.60 11.42 27.95
N ALA A 104 -10.25 11.81 29.04
CA ALA A 104 -11.53 12.52 29.01
C ALA A 104 -11.41 13.94 28.43
N VAL A 105 -10.19 14.49 28.35
CA VAL A 105 -9.93 15.85 27.84
C VAL A 105 -9.43 15.76 26.41
N ARG A 106 -10.13 16.43 25.49
CA ARG A 106 -9.76 16.47 24.08
C ARG A 106 -8.39 17.13 23.91
N GLY A 107 -7.45 16.41 23.29
CA GLY A 107 -6.08 16.87 23.07
C GLY A 107 -5.07 16.38 24.11
N SER A 108 -5.52 15.68 25.15
CA SER A 108 -4.66 15.06 26.16
C SER A 108 -4.70 13.53 26.05
N PHE A 109 -3.53 12.90 26.23
CA PHE A 109 -3.35 11.46 26.20
C PHE A 109 -2.55 11.01 27.41
N TYR A 110 -2.86 9.82 27.91
CA TYR A 110 -1.97 9.13 28.85
C TYR A 110 -1.05 8.18 28.06
N TYR A 111 0.18 8.04 28.51
CA TYR A 111 1.19 7.19 27.90
C TYR A 111 1.41 5.97 28.79
N LEU A 112 0.90 4.82 28.34
CA LEU A 112 1.16 3.53 28.97
C LEU A 112 2.48 2.98 28.45
N TYR A 113 3.47 2.87 29.32
CA TYR A 113 4.71 2.14 29.06
C TYR A 113 4.50 0.73 29.59
N MET A 114 4.61 -0.26 28.72
CA MET A 114 4.37 -1.65 29.07
C MET A 114 5.57 -2.51 28.67
N VAL A 115 5.93 -3.46 29.52
CA VAL A 115 6.95 -4.48 29.25
C VAL A 115 6.29 -5.85 29.38
N GLU A 116 6.42 -6.67 28.34
CA GLU A 116 5.87 -8.02 28.22
C GLU A 116 7.00 -9.03 28.04
N ASP A 117 6.89 -10.17 28.73
CA ASP A 117 7.72 -11.34 28.45
C ASP A 117 7.24 -12.08 27.19
N ILE A 118 8.10 -12.19 26.16
CA ILE A 118 7.66 -12.67 24.84
C ILE A 118 7.33 -14.17 24.81
N TYR A 119 7.81 -14.94 25.79
CA TYR A 119 7.56 -16.38 25.89
C TYR A 119 6.22 -16.64 26.58
N SER A 120 6.04 -16.09 27.78
CA SER A 120 4.88 -16.34 28.64
C SER A 120 3.68 -15.44 28.34
N ARG A 121 3.87 -14.35 27.59
CA ARG A 121 2.85 -13.33 27.29
C ARG A 121 2.32 -12.59 28.51
N LYS A 122 3.08 -12.61 29.61
CA LYS A 122 2.75 -11.89 30.83
C LYS A 122 3.35 -10.50 30.83
N ILE A 123 2.58 -9.53 31.30
CA ILE A 123 3.07 -8.18 31.59
C ILE A 123 3.96 -8.27 32.82
N VAL A 124 5.24 -7.89 32.67
CA VAL A 124 6.22 -7.89 33.76
C VAL A 124 6.34 -6.54 34.45
N CYS A 125 6.04 -5.46 33.73
CA CYS A 125 6.05 -4.09 34.26
C CYS A 125 5.10 -3.21 33.44
N TRP A 126 4.46 -2.23 34.09
CA TRP A 126 3.70 -1.19 33.41
C TRP A 126 3.66 0.11 34.21
N GLU A 127 3.62 1.24 33.51
CA GLU A 127 3.44 2.56 34.09
C GLU A 127 2.62 3.47 33.18
N VAL A 128 1.83 4.37 33.77
CA VAL A 128 1.04 5.36 33.03
C VAL A 128 1.50 6.75 33.42
N HIS A 129 1.76 7.59 32.41
CA HIS A 129 2.23 8.96 32.58
C HIS A 129 1.38 9.95 31.79
N GLU A 130 1.26 11.18 32.28
CA GLU A 130 0.55 12.28 31.59
C GLU A 130 1.39 12.96 30.50
N GLU A 131 2.71 12.79 30.55
CA GLU A 131 3.66 13.39 29.62
C GLU A 131 4.58 12.33 29.00
N HIS A 132 4.89 12.49 27.71
CA HIS A 132 5.87 11.66 27.02
C HIS A 132 7.29 12.12 27.37
N ASN A 133 8.10 11.25 27.96
CA ASN A 133 9.50 11.53 28.25
C ASN A 133 10.37 10.31 27.88
N ALA A 134 11.23 10.49 26.88
CA ALA A 134 12.10 9.44 26.33
C ALA A 134 13.14 8.87 27.33
N LEU A 135 13.38 9.54 28.47
CA LEU A 135 14.34 9.10 29.49
C LEU A 135 13.75 8.13 30.53
N ARG A 136 12.45 7.81 30.46
CA ARG A 136 11.77 7.00 31.48
C ARG A 136 11.91 5.48 31.33
N GLY A 137 12.77 5.01 30.42
CA GLY A 137 13.06 3.57 30.23
C GLY A 137 13.79 2.87 31.38
N ASN A 138 14.06 3.56 32.50
CA ASN A 138 14.86 3.04 33.62
C ASN A 138 14.05 2.54 34.84
N CYS A 139 12.71 2.50 34.81
CA CYS A 139 11.92 2.06 35.98
C CYS A 139 12.01 0.57 36.32
N CYS A 140 12.64 -0.27 35.49
CA CYS A 140 12.77 -1.71 35.76
C CYS A 140 13.73 -2.08 36.91
N HIS A 141 14.32 -1.11 37.62
CA HIS A 141 15.17 -1.39 38.79
C HIS A 141 14.44 -1.37 40.14
N HIS A 142 13.15 -1.00 40.21
CA HIS A 142 12.48 -0.79 41.51
C HIS A 142 11.34 -1.74 41.86
N GLN A 143 11.01 -2.71 41.01
CA GLN A 143 10.07 -3.77 41.38
C GLN A 143 10.81 -5.10 41.38
N GLY A 144 11.34 -5.44 42.55
CA GLY A 144 12.06 -6.68 42.81
C GLY A 144 11.18 -7.90 42.51
N LEU A 145 11.68 -8.75 41.63
CA LEU A 145 11.28 -10.15 41.53
C LEU A 145 12.50 -10.99 41.87
N GLY A 146 12.64 -11.27 43.18
CA GLY A 146 13.27 -12.50 43.66
C GLY A 146 12.25 -13.63 43.67
#